data_AF-A0A917XN34-F1
#
_entry.id   AF-A0A917XN34-F1
#
_cell.length_a   1.000
_cell.length_b   1.000
_cell.length_c   1.000
_cell.angle_alpha   90.00
_cell.angle_beta   90.00
_cell.angle_gamma   90.00
#
_symmetry.space_group_name_H-M   'P 1'
#
loop_
_entity.id
_entity.type
_entity.pdbx_description
1 polymer ?
#
loop_
_entity_poly.entity_id
_entity_poly.type
_entity_poly.pdbx_seq_one_letter_code
_entity_poly.pdbx_strand_id
1 'polypeptide(L)'
;MNSTDPTNHHPLRDVAQSPEATARYLADVQRVLLEIGDNLELLARETRVHLRGTHVDGDRWYHAKLRAQPVEKALKAVQKNLDGLTQGLETTAYKRNEFADKVNKLPGERQQKALEKARKKNPQIQAAQNSSPQGGQQAPGRGYSGPASIYDLGRNRESA
;
A
#
# COMPACT_ATOMS: atom_id res chain seq x y z
N MET A 1 10.80 20.96 28.66
CA MET A 1 11.85 21.86 28.15
C MET A 1 11.41 22.29 26.77
N ASN A 2 10.85 23.49 26.68
CA ASN A 2 10.25 24.04 25.47
C ASN A 2 11.34 24.76 24.68
N SER A 3 11.76 24.19 23.55
CA SER A 3 12.59 24.90 22.57
C SER A 3 11.67 25.61 21.58
N THR A 4 11.24 26.82 21.95
CA THR A 4 10.66 27.80 21.02
C THR A 4 11.80 28.63 20.44
N ASP A 5 12.55 28.04 19.51
CA ASP A 5 13.57 28.74 18.74
C ASP A 5 13.00 29.05 17.35
N PRO A 6 12.57 30.30 17.06
CA PRO A 6 11.90 30.67 15.82
C PRO A 6 12.82 30.67 14.60
N THR A 7 14.12 30.38 14.77
CA THR A 7 15.14 30.36 13.71
C THR A 7 15.39 28.97 13.13
N ASN A 8 14.80 27.92 13.71
CA ASN A 8 14.96 26.53 13.28
C ASN A 8 13.83 26.03 12.35
N HIS A 9 13.28 26.94 11.53
CA HIS A 9 12.34 26.58 10.47
C HIS A 9 13.12 25.98 9.30
N HIS A 10 13.37 24.67 9.34
CA HIS A 10 13.79 23.95 8.15
C HIS A 10 12.55 23.80 7.25
N PRO A 11 12.47 24.42 6.06
CA PRO A 11 11.24 24.43 5.26
C PRO A 11 10.77 23.01 4.89
N LEU A 12 11.69 22.06 4.75
CA LEU A 12 11.39 20.65 4.48
C LEU A 12 10.82 19.90 5.68
N ARG A 13 10.99 20.42 6.90
CA ARG A 13 10.44 19.81 8.12
C ARG A 13 8.93 19.93 8.14
N ASP A 14 8.40 21.07 7.72
CA ASP A 14 6.96 21.30 7.62
C ASP A 14 6.34 20.46 6.48
N VAL A 15 7.05 20.39 5.35
CA VAL A 15 6.68 19.51 4.22
C VAL A 15 6.61 18.05 4.65
N ALA A 16 7.57 17.55 5.43
CA ALA A 16 7.62 16.16 5.86
C ALA A 16 6.49 15.78 6.85
N GLN A 17 6.02 16.75 7.65
CA GLN A 17 4.94 16.52 8.61
C GLN A 17 3.60 16.26 7.90
N SER A 18 3.33 16.96 6.80
CA SER A 18 2.09 16.81 6.03
C SER A 18 2.25 15.88 4.83
N PRO A 19 1.44 14.81 4.71
CA PRO A 19 1.50 13.92 3.54
C PRO A 19 1.13 14.65 2.25
N GLU A 20 0.18 15.59 2.32
CA GLU A 20 -0.25 16.41 1.18
C GLU A 20 0.84 17.39 0.74
N ALA A 21 1.52 18.05 1.70
CA ALA A 21 2.63 18.93 1.39
C ALA A 21 3.81 18.17 0.78
N THR A 22 4.10 16.96 1.29
CA THR A 22 5.10 16.06 0.71
C THR A 22 4.75 15.71 -0.73
N ALA A 23 3.50 15.36 -1.03
CA ALA A 23 3.08 15.02 -2.39
C ALA A 23 3.22 16.21 -3.37
N ARG A 24 2.80 17.41 -2.96
CA ARG A 24 2.98 18.64 -3.76
C ARG A 24 4.45 18.90 -4.05
N TYR A 25 5.30 18.87 -3.03
CA TYR A 25 6.73 19.10 -3.17
C TYR A 25 7.38 18.08 -4.13
N LEU A 26 7.04 16.80 -4.01
CA LEU A 26 7.56 15.77 -4.90
C LEU A 26 7.07 15.94 -6.34
N ALA A 27 5.83 16.41 -6.55
CA ALA A 27 5.30 16.71 -7.88
C ALA A 27 6.01 17.90 -8.54
N ASP A 28 6.32 18.95 -7.77
CA ASP A 28 7.10 20.09 -8.26
C ASP A 28 8.51 19.67 -8.68
N VAL A 29 9.18 18.83 -7.86
CA VAL A 29 10.48 18.25 -8.20
C VAL A 29 10.38 17.37 -9.45
N GLN A 30 9.34 16.55 -9.56
CA GLN A 30 9.10 15.71 -10.73
C GLN A 30 8.96 16.55 -12.00
N ARG A 31 8.21 17.66 -11.95
CA ARG A 31 8.05 18.57 -13.09
C ARG A 31 9.39 19.13 -13.58
N VAL A 32 10.23 19.60 -12.66
CA VAL A 32 11.57 20.10 -13.01
C VAL A 32 12.43 19.00 -13.62
N LEU A 33 12.37 17.78 -13.06
CA LEU A 33 13.11 16.64 -13.60
C LEU A 33 12.64 16.25 -15.00
N LEU A 34 11.35 16.30 -15.27
CA LEU A 34 10.81 16.03 -16.62
C LEU A 34 11.31 17.06 -17.63
N GLU A 35 11.32 18.35 -17.26
CA GLU A 35 11.87 19.42 -18.11
C GLU A 35 13.38 19.22 -18.37
N ILE A 36 14.14 18.82 -17.35
CA ILE A 36 15.55 18.42 -17.52
C ILE A 36 15.66 17.19 -18.43
N GLY A 37 14.76 16.23 -18.31
CA GLY A 37 14.65 15.05 -19.17
C GLY A 37 14.50 15.42 -20.65
N ASP A 38 13.58 16.33 -20.98
CA ASP A 38 13.35 16.81 -22.34
C ASP A 38 14.60 17.50 -22.91
N ASN A 39 15.26 18.34 -22.10
CA ASN A 39 16.50 18.99 -22.47
C ASN A 39 17.63 17.98 -22.73
N LEU A 40 17.74 16.93 -21.90
CA LEU A 40 18.72 15.87 -22.08
C LEU A 40 18.42 14.99 -23.31
N GLU A 41 17.15 14.78 -23.65
CA GLU A 41 16.75 14.09 -24.87
C GLU A 41 17.16 14.88 -26.11
N LEU A 42 16.89 16.19 -26.11
CA LEU A 42 17.33 17.09 -27.17
C LEU A 42 18.86 17.11 -27.31
N LEU A 43 19.58 17.27 -26.20
CA LEU A 43 21.04 17.24 -26.18
C LEU A 43 21.58 15.91 -26.74
N ALA A 44 20.97 14.77 -26.40
CA ALA A 44 21.39 13.48 -26.92
C ALA A 44 21.17 13.35 -28.44
N ARG A 45 20.09 13.91 -28.98
CA ARG A 45 19.85 13.98 -30.43
C ARG A 45 20.93 14.81 -31.12
N GLU A 46 21.17 16.02 -30.65
CA GLU A 46 22.17 16.93 -31.24
C GLU A 46 23.58 16.36 -31.13
N THR A 47 23.96 15.82 -29.97
CA THR A 47 25.26 15.19 -29.75
C THR A 47 25.46 14.01 -30.69
N ARG A 48 24.44 13.17 -30.89
CA ARG A 48 24.50 12.05 -31.82
C ARG A 48 24.71 12.52 -33.26
N VAL A 49 23.97 13.55 -33.70
CA VAL A 49 24.11 14.09 -35.06
C VAL A 49 25.51 14.66 -35.25
N HIS A 50 25.98 15.47 -34.31
CA HIS A 50 27.30 16.09 -34.37
C HIS A 50 28.42 15.04 -34.37
N LEU A 51 28.49 14.17 -33.35
CA LEU A 51 29.60 13.21 -33.19
C LEU A 51 29.65 12.16 -34.31
N ARG A 52 28.50 11.76 -34.85
CA ARG A 52 28.47 10.84 -35.99
C ARG A 52 28.77 11.52 -37.31
N GLY A 53 28.57 12.83 -37.40
CA GLY A 53 28.93 13.65 -38.57
C GLY A 53 30.39 14.10 -38.59
N THR A 54 31.09 14.05 -37.44
CA THR A 54 32.52 14.37 -37.36
C THR A 54 33.39 13.23 -37.89
N HIS A 55 33.65 13.27 -39.20
CA HIS A 55 34.59 12.39 -39.88
C HIS A 55 36.01 12.94 -39.83
N VAL A 56 36.98 12.02 -39.74
CA VAL A 56 38.42 12.30 -39.80
C VAL A 56 39.00 11.64 -41.05
N ASP A 57 40.04 12.22 -41.64
CA ASP A 57 40.70 11.66 -42.81
C ASP A 57 41.11 10.20 -42.58
N GLY A 58 40.75 9.33 -43.53
CA GLY A 58 40.95 7.88 -43.44
C GLY A 58 39.81 7.11 -42.76
N ASP A 59 38.77 7.78 -42.26
CA ASP A 59 37.61 7.10 -41.71
C ASP A 59 36.80 6.36 -42.78
N ARG A 60 36.48 5.09 -42.50
CA ARG A 60 35.32 4.42 -43.11
C ARG A 60 34.02 4.94 -42.50
N TRP A 61 32.91 4.69 -43.20
CA TRP A 61 31.55 5.15 -42.86
C TRP A 61 31.10 4.87 -41.40
N TYR A 62 31.65 3.85 -40.72
CA TYR A 62 31.26 3.48 -39.35
C TYR A 62 32.21 3.98 -38.24
N HIS A 63 33.37 4.54 -38.55
CA HIS A 63 34.36 4.92 -37.52
C HIS A 63 33.85 6.06 -36.62
N ALA A 64 33.26 7.11 -37.20
CA ALA A 64 32.65 8.19 -36.43
C ALA A 64 31.57 7.68 -35.47
N LYS A 65 30.74 6.73 -35.94
CA LYS A 65 29.74 6.06 -35.10
C LYS A 65 30.37 5.32 -33.92
N LEU A 66 31.45 4.56 -34.13
CA LEU A 66 32.12 3.82 -33.06
C LEU A 66 32.72 4.77 -32.00
N ARG A 67 33.30 5.90 -32.43
CA ARG A 67 33.81 6.93 -31.51
C ARG A 67 32.71 7.63 -30.73
N ALA A 68 31.54 7.83 -31.33
CA ALA A 68 30.38 8.46 -30.68
C ALA A 68 29.72 7.54 -29.63
N GLN A 69 29.81 6.21 -29.79
CA GLN A 69 29.09 5.25 -28.94
C GLN A 69 29.27 5.42 -27.42
N PRO A 70 30.48 5.65 -26.87
CA PRO A 70 30.65 5.80 -25.42
C PRO A 70 29.86 6.99 -24.86
N VAL A 71 29.85 8.11 -25.59
CA VAL A 71 29.10 9.32 -25.20
C VAL A 71 27.60 9.08 -25.28
N GLU A 72 27.13 8.47 -26.37
CA GLU A 72 25.71 8.13 -26.54
C GLU A 72 25.21 7.16 -25.45
N LYS A 73 26.04 6.16 -25.09
CA LYS A 73 25.72 5.22 -24.02
C LYS A 73 25.63 5.92 -22.67
N ALA A 74 26.56 6.84 -22.38
CA ALA A 74 26.54 7.62 -21.14
C ALA A 74 25.28 8.49 -21.03
N LEU A 75 24.93 9.23 -22.10
CA LEU A 75 23.72 10.05 -22.13
C LEU A 75 22.44 9.21 -21.97
N LYS A 76 22.37 8.06 -22.63
CA LYS A 76 21.24 7.14 -22.48
C LYS A 76 21.13 6.58 -21.06
N ALA A 77 22.25 6.33 -20.38
CA ALA A 77 22.25 5.88 -18.99
C ALA A 77 21.72 6.97 -18.04
N VAL A 78 22.09 8.23 -18.27
CA VAL A 78 21.56 9.37 -17.50
C VAL A 78 20.06 9.49 -17.67
N GLN A 79 19.54 9.41 -18.90
CA GLN A 79 18.09 9.42 -19.18
C GLN A 79 17.36 8.31 -18.42
N LYS A 80 17.87 7.07 -18.50
CA LYS A 80 17.28 5.94 -17.76
C LYS A 80 17.25 6.17 -16.24
N ASN A 81 18.30 6.76 -15.68
CA ASN A 81 18.35 7.07 -14.26
C ASN A 81 17.34 8.15 -13.87
N LEU A 82 17.14 9.16 -14.74
CA LEU A 82 16.14 10.20 -14.55
C LEU A 82 14.71 9.61 -14.59
N ASP A 83 14.42 8.74 -15.55
CA ASP A 83 13.14 8.02 -15.61
C ASP A 83 12.89 7.23 -14.31
N GLY A 84 13.88 6.48 -13.84
CA GLY A 84 13.79 5.74 -12.59
C GLY A 84 13.61 6.64 -11.35
N LEU A 85 14.25 7.80 -11.34
CA LEU A 85 14.09 8.79 -10.28
C LEU A 85 12.65 9.34 -10.25
N THR A 86 12.10 9.75 -11.39
CA THR A 86 10.72 10.26 -11.47
C THR A 86 9.69 9.23 -11.00
N GLN A 87 9.81 7.97 -11.43
CA GLN A 87 8.96 6.87 -10.94
C GLN A 87 9.11 6.63 -9.42
N GLY A 88 10.33 6.77 -8.91
CA GLY A 88 10.62 6.68 -7.48
C GLY A 88 9.93 7.77 -6.66
N LEU A 89 9.83 8.99 -7.19
CA LEU A 89 9.15 10.12 -6.54
C LEU A 89 7.65 9.86 -6.41
N GLU A 90 6.99 9.41 -7.47
CA GLU A 90 5.57 9.03 -7.46
C GLU A 90 5.29 7.93 -6.45
N THR A 91 6.11 6.88 -6.46
CA THR A 91 6.01 5.75 -5.53
C THR A 91 6.17 6.22 -4.08
N THR A 92 7.08 7.18 -3.83
CA THR A 92 7.31 7.75 -2.51
C THR A 92 6.11 8.53 -2.02
N ALA A 93 5.53 9.38 -2.87
CA ALA A 93 4.32 10.14 -2.55
C ALA A 93 3.15 9.20 -2.20
N TYR A 94 2.95 8.15 -3.00
CA TYR A 94 1.93 7.13 -2.72
C TYR A 94 2.13 6.45 -1.36
N LYS A 95 3.35 5.94 -1.08
CA LYS A 95 3.67 5.27 0.18
C LYS A 95 3.51 6.18 1.40
N ARG A 96 3.81 7.49 1.27
CA ARG A 96 3.66 8.46 2.35
C ARG A 96 2.19 8.70 2.72
N ASN A 97 1.30 8.73 1.72
CA ASN A 97 -0.15 8.78 1.91
C ASN A 97 -0.67 7.50 2.55
N GLU A 98 -0.25 6.34 2.04
CA GLU A 98 -0.63 5.03 2.60
C GLU A 98 -0.23 4.92 4.08
N PHE A 99 0.96 5.41 4.45
CA PHE A 99 1.39 5.48 5.84
C PHE A 99 0.46 6.36 6.69
N ALA A 100 0.09 7.55 6.20
CA ALA A 100 -0.81 8.46 6.92
C ALA A 100 -2.19 7.82 7.13
N ASP A 101 -2.75 7.16 6.11
CA ASP A 101 -4.04 6.47 6.19
C ASP A 101 -4.02 5.32 7.20
N LYS A 102 -2.94 4.53 7.22
CA LYS A 102 -2.76 3.46 8.20
C LYS A 102 -2.73 4.03 9.61
N VAL A 103 -1.96 5.09 9.84
CA VAL A 103 -1.88 5.74 11.16
C VAL A 103 -3.23 6.29 11.61
N ASN A 104 -3.99 6.91 10.71
CA ASN A 104 -5.33 7.44 11.01
C ASN A 104 -6.34 6.35 11.38
N LYS A 105 -6.19 5.12 10.86
CA LYS A 105 -7.05 3.96 11.17
C LYS A 105 -6.72 3.30 12.52
N LEU A 106 -5.49 3.44 13.02
CA LEU A 106 -5.03 2.78 14.25
C LEU A 106 -5.90 3.02 15.50
N PRO A 107 -6.41 4.24 15.79
CA PRO A 107 -7.25 4.46 16.97
C PRO A 107 -8.52 3.63 16.94
N GLY A 108 -9.19 3.55 15.79
CA GLY A 108 -10.40 2.73 15.60
C GLY A 108 -10.09 1.23 15.76
N GLU A 109 -9.00 0.75 15.15
CA GLU A 109 -8.57 -0.65 15.32
C GLU A 109 -8.23 -1.00 16.77
N ARG A 110 -7.59 -0.08 17.51
CA ARG A 110 -7.26 -0.26 18.93
C ARG A 110 -8.51 -0.31 19.79
N GLN A 111 -9.51 0.53 19.50
CA GLN A 111 -10.80 0.51 20.18
C GLN A 111 -11.56 -0.80 19.91
N GLN A 112 -11.62 -1.25 18.66
CA GLN A 112 -12.24 -2.51 18.29
C GLN A 112 -11.55 -3.70 18.98
N LYS A 113 -10.21 -3.76 18.95
CA LYS A 113 -9.44 -4.79 19.67
C LYS A 113 -9.65 -4.73 21.19
N ALA A 114 -9.79 -3.54 21.77
CA ALA A 114 -10.07 -3.40 23.20
C ALA A 114 -11.47 -3.93 23.55
N LEU A 115 -12.48 -3.65 22.73
CA LEU A 115 -13.84 -4.19 22.89
C LEU A 115 -13.87 -5.71 22.71
N GLU A 116 -13.18 -6.25 21.72
CA GLU A 116 -13.04 -7.71 21.55
C GLU A 116 -12.34 -8.36 22.74
N LYS A 117 -11.28 -7.74 23.25
CA LYS A 117 -10.58 -8.23 24.44
C LYS A 117 -11.48 -8.18 25.68
N ALA A 118 -12.30 -7.13 25.82
CA ALA A 118 -13.29 -7.03 26.89
C ALA A 118 -14.37 -8.12 26.78
N ARG A 119 -14.90 -8.38 25.56
CA ARG A 119 -15.86 -9.47 25.30
C ARG A 119 -15.28 -10.86 25.55
N LYS A 120 -14.01 -11.08 25.22
CA LYS A 120 -13.30 -12.35 25.50
C LYS A 120 -13.00 -12.52 26.99
N LYS A 121 -12.71 -11.42 27.70
CA LYS A 121 -12.40 -11.44 29.14
C LYS A 121 -13.64 -11.60 30.01
N ASN A 122 -14.76 -10.99 29.61
CA ASN A 122 -16.08 -11.22 30.18
C ASN A 122 -16.96 -11.88 29.11
N PRO A 123 -16.85 -13.21 28.92
CA PRO A 123 -17.89 -13.91 28.18
C PRO A 123 -19.21 -13.59 28.90
N GLN A 124 -20.10 -12.85 28.25
CA GLN A 124 -21.47 -12.75 28.74
C GLN A 124 -22.00 -14.18 28.74
N ILE A 125 -22.04 -14.79 29.92
CA ILE A 125 -22.74 -16.04 30.16
C ILE A 125 -24.18 -15.71 29.79
N GLN A 126 -24.63 -16.14 28.62
CA GLN A 126 -26.05 -16.22 28.34
C GLN A 126 -26.61 -17.05 29.48
N ALA A 127 -27.46 -16.46 30.31
CA ALA A 127 -28.17 -17.19 31.34
C ALA A 127 -28.82 -18.37 30.64
N ALA A 128 -28.46 -19.59 31.04
CA ALA A 128 -29.27 -20.75 30.73
C ALA A 128 -30.71 -20.36 31.07
N GLN A 129 -31.62 -20.47 30.11
CA GLN A 129 -33.03 -20.18 30.33
C GLN A 129 -33.43 -20.89 31.64
N ASN A 130 -33.82 -20.10 32.64
CA ASN A 130 -34.30 -20.60 33.92
C ASN A 130 -35.44 -21.58 33.64
N SER A 131 -35.19 -22.88 33.73
CA SER A 131 -36.22 -23.84 34.06
C SER A 131 -36.51 -23.65 35.55
N SER A 132 -37.43 -22.72 35.85
CA SER A 132 -37.91 -22.52 37.22
C SER A 132 -38.58 -23.79 37.76
N PRO A 133 -38.44 -24.07 39.07
CA PRO A 133 -38.91 -25.31 39.71
C PRO A 133 -40.31 -25.12 40.33
N GLN A 134 -41.25 -26.00 39.99
CA GLN A 134 -42.52 -26.26 40.70
C GLN A 134 -43.06 -27.55 40.05
N GLY A 135 -43.21 -28.69 40.71
CA GLY A 135 -43.73 -28.92 42.04
C GLY A 135 -44.96 -29.81 41.86
N GLY A 136 -44.84 -31.10 42.18
CA GLY A 136 -45.99 -31.96 42.51
C GLY A 136 -46.46 -32.99 41.47
N GLN A 137 -46.58 -34.21 41.98
CA GLN A 137 -47.44 -35.33 41.57
C GLN A 137 -46.89 -36.40 40.61
N GLN A 138 -46.64 -37.56 41.24
CA GLN A 138 -46.54 -38.88 40.65
C GLN A 138 -47.80 -39.23 39.84
N ALA A 139 -47.62 -39.74 38.62
CA ALA A 139 -48.51 -40.74 38.02
C ALA A 139 -47.74 -41.55 36.95
N PRO A 140 -47.89 -42.89 36.90
CA PRO A 140 -47.17 -43.76 35.97
C PRO A 140 -47.95 -43.87 34.65
N GLY A 141 -47.39 -43.40 33.54
CA GLY A 141 -48.12 -43.39 32.27
C GLY A 141 -47.24 -43.16 31.06
N ARG A 142 -46.99 -44.25 30.34
CA ARG A 142 -46.56 -44.39 28.94
C ARG A 142 -46.53 -43.10 28.09
N GLY A 143 -45.43 -42.89 27.36
CA GLY A 143 -45.51 -42.28 26.03
C GLY A 143 -44.33 -41.41 25.60
N TYR A 144 -43.64 -41.87 24.56
CA TYR A 144 -42.79 -41.10 23.63
C TYR A 144 -41.44 -40.58 24.13
N SER A 145 -40.43 -41.45 24.02
CA SER A 145 -39.05 -41.04 23.71
C SER A 145 -38.99 -40.56 22.25
N GLY A 146 -39.06 -39.25 22.03
CA GLY A 146 -38.77 -38.65 20.72
C GLY A 146 -37.27 -38.70 20.41
N PRO A 147 -36.87 -38.89 19.14
CA PRO A 147 -35.47 -39.12 18.79
C PRO A 147 -34.62 -37.86 19.04
N ALA A 148 -33.45 -38.05 19.64
CA ALA A 148 -32.50 -36.97 19.94
C ALA A 148 -31.72 -36.48 18.69
N SER A 149 -32.06 -36.94 17.48
CA SER A 149 -31.35 -36.60 16.24
C SER A 149 -32.16 -36.84 14.97
N ILE A 150 -31.96 -35.98 13.98
CA ILE A 150 -32.61 -35.93 12.65
C ILE A 150 -32.25 -37.09 11.70
N TYR A 151 -31.27 -37.92 12.07
CA TYR A 151 -30.85 -39.07 11.26
C TYR A 151 -31.68 -40.35 11.52
N ASP A 152 -32.55 -40.36 12.53
CA ASP A 152 -33.40 -41.52 12.87
C ASP A 152 -34.69 -41.64 12.03
N LEU A 153 -34.94 -40.71 11.11
CA LEU A 153 -36.19 -40.68 10.31
C LEU A 153 -36.11 -41.38 8.95
N GLY A 154 -35.07 -42.18 8.70
CA GLY A 154 -34.69 -42.60 7.34
C GLY A 154 -34.97 -44.04 6.92
N ARG A 155 -35.64 -44.89 7.73
CA ARG A 155 -35.67 -46.32 7.37
C ARG A 155 -36.89 -47.14 7.82
N ASN A 156 -38.10 -46.59 7.73
CA ASN A 156 -39.35 -47.37 7.67
C ASN A 156 -40.48 -46.49 7.12
N ARG A 157 -40.53 -46.35 5.79
CA ARG A 157 -41.66 -45.73 5.08
C ARG A 157 -42.19 -46.73 4.06
N GLU A 158 -42.95 -47.70 4.54
CA GLU A 158 -43.85 -48.51 3.72
C GLU A 158 -45.19 -48.57 4.48
N SER A 159 -46.18 -47.84 3.97
CA SER A 159 -47.57 -47.91 4.41
C SER A 159 -48.29 -49.01 3.63
N ALA A 160 -49.18 -49.70 4.34
CA ALA A 160 -50.45 -50.31 3.91
C ALA A 160 -50.54 -50.91 2.48
#